data_AF-A0A6I3SUI8-F1
#
_entry.id   AF-A0A6I3SUI8-F1
#
_cell.length_a   1.000
_cell.length_b   1.000
_cell.length_c   1.000
_cell.angle_alpha   90.00
_cell.angle_beta   90.00
_cell.angle_gamma   90.00
#
_symmetry.space_group_name_H-M   'P 1'
#
loop_
_entity.id
_entity.type
_entity.pdbx_description
1 polymer ?
#
loop_
_entity_poly.entity_id
_entity_poly.type
_entity_poly.pdbx_seq_one_letter_code
_entity_poly.pdbx_strand_id
1 'polypeptide(L)'
;MPGFFASARLYSRLERSRKGVDVTTWIGIKAGKRKLDVALLAGGKLKTKALGYDGDELLGWLGKQGVTLVQGRACVAIAGIEAERIGLLLHDEGCPVSMVDAATVLAFAREEKLRVKNDAIDAPILARYGAVRQPDAWTPPPSEVRVLAVLQDGLRDMETFRQDQLDRLKRYQADGFQELVDRVNEHIPILDDAIAKLQTSLANHLAEHPHLTPAAD
;
A
#
# COMPACT_ATOMS: atom_id res chain seq x y z
N MET A 1 -30.97 6.45 25.90
CA MET A 1 -29.86 7.08 25.15
C MET A 1 -28.65 7.25 26.07
N PRO A 2 -27.68 6.33 26.08
CA PRO A 2 -26.35 6.60 26.63
C PRO A 2 -25.27 6.38 25.54
N GLY A 3 -24.13 7.05 25.50
CA GLY A 3 -23.47 7.94 26.44
C GLY A 3 -22.00 8.03 25.98
N PHE A 4 -21.54 9.22 25.63
CA PHE A 4 -20.21 9.55 25.12
C PHE A 4 -19.15 9.48 26.24
N PHE A 5 -18.76 8.29 26.73
CA PHE A 5 -17.72 8.18 27.79
C PHE A 5 -16.82 6.95 27.64
N ALA A 6 -15.96 6.96 26.62
CA ALA A 6 -14.77 6.08 26.59
C ALA A 6 -13.47 6.81 26.21
N SER A 7 -13.53 8.09 25.84
CA SER A 7 -12.37 8.89 25.43
C SER A 7 -11.46 9.30 26.60
N ALA A 8 -12.01 9.58 27.78
CA ALA A 8 -11.28 10.28 28.85
C ALA A 8 -10.17 9.45 29.55
N ARG A 9 -10.28 8.11 29.61
CA ARG A 9 -9.35 7.30 30.40
C ARG A 9 -7.98 7.11 29.73
N LEU A 10 -7.92 7.11 28.40
CA LEU A 10 -6.67 7.01 27.64
C LEU A 10 -5.92 8.34 27.53
N TYR A 11 -6.64 9.47 27.41
CA TYR A 11 -6.03 10.80 27.52
C TYR A 11 -5.25 10.96 28.83
N SER A 12 -5.80 10.46 29.93
CA SER A 12 -5.16 10.55 31.26
C SER A 12 -3.84 9.77 31.39
N ARG A 13 -3.55 8.83 30.48
CA ARG A 13 -2.29 8.05 30.50
C ARG A 13 -1.21 8.70 29.62
N LEU A 14 -1.61 9.43 28.57
CA LEU A 14 -0.70 10.29 27.78
C LEU A 14 -0.39 11.62 28.50
N GLU A 15 -1.33 12.18 29.25
CA GLU A 15 -1.14 13.44 29.99
C GLU A 15 -0.35 13.29 31.30
N ARG A 16 -0.15 12.06 31.80
CA ARG A 16 0.57 11.82 33.05
C ARG A 16 2.09 11.74 32.91
N SER A 17 2.64 11.89 31.70
CA SER A 17 4.08 12.05 31.51
C SER A 17 4.43 13.54 31.40
N ARG A 18 5.23 13.99 32.36
CA ARG A 18 5.74 15.33 32.64
C ARG A 18 6.18 16.14 31.41
N LYS A 19 5.98 17.47 31.53
CA LYS A 19 6.70 18.58 30.86
C LYS A 19 7.89 18.13 29.98
N GLY A 20 7.76 18.31 28.66
CA GLY A 20 8.88 18.27 27.72
C GLY A 20 9.00 17.03 26.82
N VAL A 21 7.96 16.19 26.70
CA VAL A 21 7.96 15.12 25.69
C VAL A 21 7.50 15.73 24.37
N ASP A 22 8.39 15.76 23.38
CA ASP A 22 8.04 16.02 21.99
C ASP A 22 6.91 15.07 21.60
N VAL A 23 5.69 15.58 21.43
CA VAL A 23 4.54 14.73 21.13
C VAL A 23 4.64 14.36 19.66
N THR A 24 5.42 13.33 19.36
CA THR A 24 5.62 12.81 18.01
C THR A 24 4.27 12.68 17.33
N THR A 25 4.15 13.33 16.17
CA THR A 25 2.92 13.34 15.39
C THR A 25 2.79 12.02 14.64
N TRP A 26 1.67 11.32 14.80
CA TRP A 26 1.42 10.04 14.14
C TRP A 26 0.30 10.12 13.12
N ILE A 27 0.56 9.60 11.93
CA ILE A 27 -0.37 9.51 10.82
C ILE A 27 -0.77 8.04 10.68
N GLY A 28 -2.06 7.74 10.71
CA GLY A 28 -2.59 6.41 10.40
C GLY A 28 -3.21 6.43 9.02
N ILE A 29 -2.90 5.45 8.18
CA ILE A 29 -3.38 5.40 6.79
C ILE A 29 -3.86 4.01 6.44
N LYS A 30 -5.08 3.95 5.92
CA LYS A 30 -5.66 2.74 5.35
C LYS A 30 -6.19 3.01 3.95
N ALA A 31 -5.61 2.34 2.96
CA ALA A 31 -6.18 2.28 1.63
C ALA A 31 -7.43 1.37 1.62
N GLY A 32 -8.58 1.94 1.27
CA GLY A 32 -9.81 1.19 0.99
C GLY A 32 -9.87 0.73 -0.47
N LYS A 33 -11.07 0.39 -0.95
CA LYS A 33 -11.30 0.08 -2.38
C LYS A 33 -11.46 1.32 -3.27
N ARG A 34 -11.86 2.45 -2.69
CA ARG A 34 -12.27 3.66 -3.43
C ARG A 34 -11.78 4.97 -2.81
N LYS A 35 -11.05 4.88 -1.70
CA LYS A 35 -10.64 6.04 -0.90
C LYS A 35 -9.47 5.69 0.00
N LEU A 36 -8.75 6.72 0.41
CA LEU A 36 -7.74 6.68 1.44
C LEU A 36 -8.34 7.22 2.74
N ASP A 37 -8.43 6.37 3.77
CA ASP A 37 -8.80 6.82 5.11
C ASP A 37 -7.51 7.24 5.85
N VAL A 38 -7.49 8.47 6.34
CA VAL A 38 -6.33 9.10 6.98
C VAL A 38 -6.72 9.61 8.36
N ALA A 39 -5.83 9.44 9.33
CA ALA A 39 -5.95 10.00 10.66
C ALA A 39 -4.63 10.63 11.09
N LEU A 40 -4.73 11.77 11.76
CA LEU A 40 -3.61 12.49 12.34
C LEU A 40 -3.81 12.59 13.85
N LEU A 41 -2.85 12.08 14.62
CA LEU A 41 -2.78 12.20 16.06
C LEU A 41 -1.62 13.13 16.42
N ALA A 42 -1.93 14.34 16.86
CA ALA A 42 -0.95 15.37 17.23
C ALA A 42 -1.38 16.08 18.51
N GLY A 43 -0.49 16.17 19.51
CA GLY A 43 -0.81 16.82 20.79
C GLY A 43 -2.04 16.22 21.48
N GLY A 44 -2.24 14.90 21.37
CA GLY A 44 -3.42 14.17 21.86
C GLY A 44 -4.69 14.35 21.01
N LYS A 45 -4.75 15.34 20.12
CA LYS A 45 -5.92 15.60 19.26
C LYS A 45 -5.88 14.68 18.04
N LEU A 46 -7.02 14.04 17.78
CA LEU A 46 -7.22 13.18 16.61
C LEU A 46 -8.03 13.95 15.56
N LYS A 47 -7.52 14.01 14.33
CA LYS A 47 -8.23 14.49 13.15
C LYS A 47 -8.31 13.38 12.13
N THR A 48 -9.39 13.30 11.37
CA THR A 48 -9.57 12.27 10.34
C THR A 48 -10.06 12.89 9.03
N LYS A 49 -9.75 12.22 7.92
CA LYS A 49 -10.19 12.62 6.59
C LYS A 49 -10.24 11.39 5.69
N ALA A 50 -11.21 11.36 4.80
CA ALA A 50 -11.24 10.46 3.65
C ALA A 50 -10.85 11.26 2.41
N LEU A 51 -9.93 10.73 1.61
CA LEU A 51 -9.35 11.35 0.41
C LEU A 51 -9.43 10.39 -0.78
N GLY A 52 -9.14 10.89 -1.98
CA GLY A 52 -8.76 10.05 -3.12
C GLY A 52 -7.39 9.39 -2.90
N TYR A 53 -6.89 8.70 -3.93
CA TYR A 53 -5.51 8.19 -3.96
C TYR A 53 -4.51 9.23 -4.49
N ASP A 54 -4.93 10.49 -4.57
CA ASP A 54 -4.09 11.59 -5.00
C ASP A 54 -3.13 11.99 -3.86
N GLY A 55 -1.84 11.85 -4.13
CA GLY A 55 -0.78 12.20 -3.20
C GLY A 55 -0.79 13.67 -2.82
N ASP A 56 -1.06 14.56 -3.77
CA ASP A 56 -1.07 16.01 -3.53
C ASP A 56 -2.24 16.40 -2.61
N GLU A 57 -3.38 15.70 -2.72
CA GLU A 57 -4.51 15.88 -1.83
C GLU A 57 -4.14 15.50 -0.38
N LEU A 58 -3.41 14.39 -0.21
CA LEU A 58 -2.90 13.94 1.09
C LEU A 58 -1.92 14.93 1.69
N LEU A 59 -0.88 15.30 0.94
CA LEU A 59 0.17 16.22 1.39
C LEU A 59 -0.43 17.59 1.71
N GLY A 60 -1.32 18.10 0.85
CA GLY A 60 -2.04 19.35 1.07
C GLY A 60 -2.94 19.32 2.31
N TRP A 61 -3.59 18.19 2.59
CA TRP A 61 -4.38 18.06 3.82
C TRP A 61 -3.50 18.03 5.08
N LEU A 62 -2.38 17.30 5.06
CA LEU A 62 -1.42 17.22 6.16
C LEU A 62 -0.76 18.58 6.44
N GLY A 63 -0.35 19.30 5.39
CA GLY A 63 0.22 20.65 5.51
C GLY A 63 -0.74 21.64 6.16
N LYS A 64 -2.04 21.58 5.82
CA LYS A 64 -3.09 22.41 6.48
C LYS A 64 -3.25 22.11 7.97
N GLN A 65 -2.78 20.96 8.46
CA GLN A 65 -2.79 20.65 9.89
C GLN A 65 -1.55 21.17 10.64
N GLY A 66 -0.62 21.83 9.94
CA GLY A 66 0.64 22.32 10.51
C GLY A 66 1.68 21.21 10.75
N VAL A 67 1.57 20.09 10.03
CA VAL A 67 2.50 18.96 10.15
C VAL A 67 3.63 19.13 9.15
N THR A 68 4.86 19.21 9.64
CA THR A 68 6.05 18.98 8.81
C THR A 68 6.28 17.48 8.72
N LEU A 69 6.31 16.92 7.51
CA LEU A 69 6.38 15.46 7.31
C LEU A 69 7.60 14.81 7.94
N VAL A 70 8.74 15.50 7.93
CA VAL A 70 9.98 15.08 8.60
C VAL A 70 9.87 14.98 10.14
N GLN A 71 8.85 15.60 10.74
CA GLN A 71 8.55 15.55 12.18
C GLN A 71 7.39 14.58 12.50
N GLY A 72 6.67 14.12 11.47
CA GLY A 72 5.61 13.14 11.58
C GLY A 72 6.14 11.72 11.35
N ARG A 73 5.38 10.71 11.77
CA ARG A 73 5.60 9.30 11.45
C ARG A 73 4.30 8.68 10.96
N ALA A 74 4.35 7.82 9.97
CA ALA A 74 3.17 7.20 9.39
C ALA A 74 3.11 5.69 9.69
N CYS A 75 1.93 5.20 10.07
CA CYS A 75 1.58 3.79 10.06
C CYS A 75 0.60 3.54 8.91
N VAL A 76 1.03 2.78 7.92
CA VAL A 76 0.23 2.43 6.74
C VAL A 76 -0.13 0.96 6.82
N ALA A 77 -1.42 0.63 6.78
CA ALA A 77 -1.85 -0.77 6.73
C ALA A 77 -1.50 -1.39 5.37
N ILE A 78 -0.81 -2.52 5.37
CA ILE A 78 -0.47 -3.29 4.17
C ILE A 78 -1.76 -3.85 3.56
N ALA A 79 -2.23 -3.24 2.46
CA ALA A 79 -3.42 -3.67 1.75
C ALA A 79 -3.46 -3.16 0.30
N GLY A 80 -2.94 -3.96 -0.63
CA GLY A 80 -2.95 -3.65 -2.07
C GLY A 80 -1.96 -2.54 -2.48
N ILE A 81 -1.89 -2.29 -3.79
CA ILE A 81 -0.91 -1.39 -4.41
C ILE A 81 -1.02 0.07 -3.93
N GLU A 82 -2.22 0.53 -3.59
CA GLU A 82 -2.44 1.90 -3.13
C GLU A 82 -1.80 2.17 -1.76
N ALA A 83 -1.71 1.16 -0.90
CA ALA A 83 -1.00 1.30 0.38
C ALA A 83 0.51 1.50 0.16
N GLU A 84 1.11 0.73 -0.74
CA GLU A 84 2.53 0.84 -1.08
C GLU A 84 2.85 2.18 -1.76
N ARG A 85 2.01 2.62 -2.71
CA ARG A 85 2.16 3.93 -3.37
C ARG A 85 2.17 5.09 -2.39
N ILE A 86 1.23 5.10 -1.44
CA ILE A 86 1.18 6.14 -0.41
C ILE A 86 2.36 6.02 0.56
N GLY A 87 2.79 4.80 0.88
CA GLY A 87 4.00 4.57 1.67
C GLY A 87 5.24 5.15 1.01
N LEU A 88 5.44 4.88 -0.29
CA LEU A 88 6.54 5.43 -1.08
C LEU A 88 6.50 6.96 -1.13
N LEU A 89 5.34 7.54 -1.46
CA LEU A 89 5.15 8.99 -1.48
C LEU A 89 5.59 9.65 -0.16
N LEU A 90 5.11 9.13 0.96
CA LEU A 90 5.44 9.69 2.28
C LEU A 90 6.92 9.51 2.63
N HIS A 91 7.49 8.37 2.27
CA HIS A 91 8.92 8.11 2.44
C HIS A 91 9.76 9.11 1.64
N ASP A 92 9.41 9.35 0.37
CA ASP A 92 10.13 10.25 -0.53
C ASP A 92 10.02 11.73 -0.07
N GLU A 93 8.91 12.10 0.57
CA GLU A 93 8.72 13.38 1.27
C GLU A 93 9.42 13.45 2.65
N GLY A 94 10.21 12.43 3.00
CA GLY A 94 11.02 12.38 4.21
C GLY A 94 10.26 12.00 5.49
N CYS A 95 9.02 11.50 5.39
CA CYS A 95 8.28 10.97 6.53
C CYS A 95 8.67 9.52 6.81
N PRO A 96 9.13 9.15 8.02
CA PRO A 96 9.30 7.75 8.40
C PRO A 96 7.96 6.99 8.32
N VAL A 97 7.93 5.96 7.50
CA VAL A 97 6.75 5.11 7.28
C VAL A 97 6.96 3.75 7.90
N SER A 98 5.96 3.22 8.59
CA SER A 98 5.90 1.84 9.05
C SER A 98 4.74 1.14 8.33
N MET A 99 5.09 0.16 7.49
CA MET A 99 4.12 -0.71 6.82
C MET A 99 3.73 -1.82 7.81
N VAL A 100 2.46 -1.83 8.23
CA VAL A 100 1.98 -2.71 9.31
C VAL A 100 0.89 -3.64 8.83
N ASP A 101 0.92 -4.89 9.27
CA ASP A 101 -0.10 -5.86 8.90
C ASP A 101 -1.41 -5.64 9.69
N ALA A 102 -2.51 -6.04 9.06
CA ALA A 102 -3.83 -5.85 9.64
C ALA A 102 -4.09 -6.72 10.88
N ALA A 103 -3.48 -7.89 10.99
CA ALA A 103 -3.73 -8.77 12.12
C ALA A 103 -3.12 -8.19 13.41
N THR A 104 -1.89 -7.68 13.32
CA THR A 104 -1.15 -7.05 14.43
C THR A 104 -1.87 -5.83 14.98
N VAL A 105 -2.36 -4.95 14.09
CA VAL A 105 -3.06 -3.74 14.54
C VAL A 105 -4.43 -4.07 15.15
N LEU A 106 -5.12 -5.12 14.68
CA LEU A 106 -6.35 -5.61 15.32
C LEU A 106 -6.09 -6.25 16.69
N ALA A 107 -5.02 -7.02 16.83
CA ALA A 107 -4.61 -7.58 18.12
C ALA A 107 -4.36 -6.46 19.14
N PHE A 108 -3.62 -5.43 18.76
CA PHE A 108 -3.43 -4.23 19.57
C PHE A 108 -4.76 -3.55 19.95
N ALA A 109 -5.67 -3.37 18.98
CA ALA A 109 -6.95 -2.73 19.24
C ALA A 109 -7.77 -3.51 20.29
N ARG A 110 -7.72 -4.85 20.27
CA ARG A 110 -8.37 -5.71 21.26
C ARG A 110 -7.73 -5.57 22.64
N GLU A 111 -6.41 -5.57 22.72
CA GLU A 111 -5.65 -5.37 23.98
C GLU A 111 -5.98 -4.02 24.64
N GLU A 112 -6.02 -2.95 23.85
CA GLU A 112 -6.37 -1.59 24.29
C GLU A 112 -7.89 -1.37 24.47
N LYS A 113 -8.71 -2.41 24.24
CA LYS A 113 -10.19 -2.37 24.31
C LYS A 113 -10.77 -1.25 23.44
N LEU A 114 -10.13 -0.98 22.30
CA LEU A 114 -10.62 -0.03 21.31
C LEU A 114 -11.79 -0.65 20.56
N ARG A 115 -12.81 0.16 20.29
CA ARG A 115 -13.96 -0.29 19.50
C ARG A 115 -13.57 -0.38 18.04
N VAL A 116 -13.49 -1.61 17.53
CA VAL A 116 -13.31 -1.90 16.10
C VAL A 116 -14.69 -2.19 15.51
N LYS A 117 -15.07 -1.51 14.42
CA LYS A 117 -16.33 -1.79 13.72
C LYS A 117 -16.07 -2.90 12.69
N ASN A 118 -16.78 -4.01 12.79
CA ASN A 118 -16.75 -5.14 11.85
C ASN A 118 -15.36 -5.79 11.66
N ASP A 119 -14.57 -5.93 12.73
CA ASP A 119 -13.20 -6.48 12.69
C ASP A 119 -12.28 -5.83 11.63
N ALA A 120 -12.58 -4.60 11.20
CA ALA A 120 -11.80 -3.88 10.22
C ALA A 120 -11.03 -2.74 10.90
N ILE A 121 -9.73 -2.65 10.61
CA ILE A 121 -8.91 -1.51 11.05
C ILE A 121 -9.42 -0.23 10.40
N ASP A 122 -9.28 0.88 11.11
CA ASP A 122 -9.41 2.21 10.55
C ASP A 122 -8.14 3.05 10.82
N ALA A 123 -8.05 4.18 10.13
CA ALA A 123 -6.93 5.10 10.26
C ALA A 123 -6.70 5.60 11.70
N PRO A 124 -7.75 5.93 12.50
CA PRO A 124 -7.59 6.24 13.92
C PRO A 124 -6.85 5.18 14.74
N ILE A 125 -7.17 3.90 14.55
CA ILE A 125 -6.50 2.81 15.26
C ILE A 125 -5.04 2.73 14.83
N LEU A 126 -4.73 2.91 13.55
CA LEU A 126 -3.34 2.93 13.05
C LEU A 126 -2.50 4.07 13.65
N ALA A 127 -3.06 5.28 13.71
CA ALA A 127 -2.35 6.42 14.32
C ALA A 127 -2.07 6.17 15.81
N ARG A 128 -3.02 5.56 16.52
CA ARG A 128 -2.85 5.16 17.92
C ARG A 128 -1.84 4.02 18.09
N TYR A 129 -1.90 3.03 17.20
CA TYR A 129 -0.94 1.92 17.16
C TYR A 129 0.48 2.48 17.01
N GLY A 130 0.70 3.39 16.07
CA GLY A 130 1.98 4.08 15.89
C GLY A 130 2.43 4.80 17.15
N ALA A 131 1.56 5.62 17.74
CA ALA A 131 1.90 6.38 18.95
C ALA A 131 2.27 5.50 20.16
N VAL A 132 1.66 4.32 20.30
CA VAL A 132 1.90 3.42 21.45
C VAL A 132 3.02 2.42 21.17
N ARG A 133 3.03 1.79 19.99
CA ARG A 133 3.96 0.70 19.64
C ARG A 133 5.23 1.18 18.97
N GLN A 134 5.21 2.36 18.35
CA GLN A 134 6.33 2.96 17.63
C GLN A 134 7.06 1.95 16.74
N PRO A 135 6.35 1.30 15.80
CA PRO A 135 6.95 0.29 14.93
C PRO A 135 8.16 0.85 14.17
N ASP A 136 9.06 -0.07 13.78
CA ASP A 136 10.23 0.26 12.98
C ASP A 136 9.82 0.86 11.64
N ALA A 137 10.65 1.77 11.14
CA ALA A 137 10.44 2.36 9.83
C ALA A 137 10.76 1.31 8.75
N TRP A 138 9.84 1.17 7.81
CA TRP A 138 10.02 0.44 6.57
C TRP A 138 10.98 1.20 5.66
N THR A 139 11.97 0.48 5.13
CA THR A 139 12.81 0.96 4.04
C THR A 139 12.28 0.35 2.74
N PRO A 140 11.83 1.17 1.77
CA PRO A 140 11.36 0.63 0.51
C PRO A 140 12.51 -0.08 -0.23
N PRO A 141 12.22 -1.17 -0.95
CA PRO A 141 13.20 -1.74 -1.87
C PRO A 141 13.68 -0.66 -2.86
N PRO A 142 14.94 -0.65 -3.29
CA PRO A 142 15.43 0.31 -4.29
C PRO A 142 14.55 0.36 -5.55
N SER A 143 14.49 1.51 -6.21
CA SER A 143 13.61 1.73 -7.37
C SER A 143 13.80 0.68 -8.47
N GLU A 144 15.03 0.30 -8.74
CA GLU A 144 15.45 -0.67 -9.72
C GLU A 144 14.96 -2.09 -9.38
N VAL A 145 14.88 -2.43 -8.09
CA VAL A 145 14.29 -3.71 -7.63
C VAL A 145 12.77 -3.69 -7.83
N ARG A 146 12.11 -2.57 -7.53
CA ARG A 146 10.65 -2.43 -7.72
C ARG A 146 10.27 -2.48 -9.19
N VAL A 147 11.02 -1.79 -10.06
CA VAL A 147 10.80 -1.81 -11.51
C VAL A 147 10.99 -3.21 -12.07
N LEU A 148 12.04 -3.92 -11.64
CA LEU A 148 12.27 -5.31 -12.03
C LEU A 148 11.09 -6.20 -11.70
N ALA A 149 10.55 -6.11 -10.47
CA ALA A 149 9.40 -6.91 -10.05
C ALA A 149 8.17 -6.64 -10.93
N VAL A 150 7.87 -5.36 -11.24
CA VAL A 150 6.75 -4.99 -12.12
C VAL A 150 6.92 -5.55 -13.54
N LEU A 151 8.14 -5.50 -14.10
CA LEU A 151 8.41 -6.06 -15.43
C LEU A 151 8.24 -7.58 -15.46
N GLN A 152 8.70 -8.27 -14.41
CA GLN A 152 8.57 -9.73 -14.28
C GLN A 152 7.10 -10.15 -14.13
N ASP A 153 6.34 -9.48 -13.28
CA ASP A 153 4.91 -9.74 -13.10
C ASP A 153 4.13 -9.49 -14.39
N GLY A 154 4.40 -8.36 -15.07
CA GLY A 154 3.77 -8.04 -16.35
C GLY A 154 4.07 -9.06 -17.45
N LEU A 155 5.31 -9.56 -17.52
CA LEU A 155 5.69 -10.62 -18.46
C LEU A 155 4.92 -11.91 -18.17
N ARG A 156 4.91 -12.34 -16.91
CA ARG A 156 4.19 -13.55 -16.49
C ARG A 156 2.69 -13.46 -16.76
N ASP A 157 2.08 -12.30 -16.53
CA ASP A 157 0.66 -12.06 -16.80
C ASP A 157 0.35 -12.19 -18.29
N MET A 158 1.20 -11.62 -19.16
CA MET A 158 1.04 -11.73 -20.61
C MET A 158 1.26 -13.16 -21.13
N GLU A 159 2.26 -13.87 -20.61
CA GLU A 159 2.49 -15.29 -20.93
C GLU A 159 1.31 -16.16 -20.51
N THR A 160 0.76 -15.92 -19.32
CA THR A 160 -0.45 -16.60 -18.83
C THR A 160 -1.65 -16.31 -19.73
N PHE A 161 -1.85 -15.03 -20.09
CA PHE A 161 -2.97 -14.65 -20.95
C PHE A 161 -2.87 -15.28 -22.35
N ARG A 162 -1.67 -15.35 -22.91
CA ARG A 162 -1.41 -16.05 -24.16
C ARG A 162 -1.71 -17.53 -24.05
N GLN A 163 -1.27 -18.19 -22.97
CA GLN A 163 -1.53 -19.60 -22.74
C GLN A 163 -3.04 -19.89 -22.64
N ASP A 164 -3.78 -19.03 -21.94
CA ASP A 164 -5.25 -19.10 -21.88
C ASP A 164 -5.89 -18.97 -23.27
N GLN A 165 -5.38 -18.10 -24.15
CA GLN A 165 -5.87 -17.99 -25.53
C GLN A 165 -5.59 -19.25 -26.34
N LEU A 166 -4.40 -19.84 -26.21
CA LEU A 166 -4.06 -21.09 -26.89
C LEU A 166 -4.93 -22.26 -26.44
N ASP A 167 -5.26 -22.33 -25.15
CA ASP A 167 -6.14 -23.38 -24.65
C ASP A 167 -7.60 -23.18 -25.07
N ARG A 168 -8.06 -21.92 -25.21
CA ARG A 168 -9.35 -21.61 -25.85
C ARG A 168 -9.38 -21.98 -27.33
N LEU A 169 -8.31 -21.69 -28.07
CA LEU A 169 -8.16 -22.03 -29.49
C LEU A 169 -8.37 -23.54 -29.70
N LYS A 170 -7.69 -24.38 -28.90
CA LYS A 170 -7.84 -25.85 -28.96
C LYS A 170 -9.29 -26.30 -28.78
N ARG A 171 -10.02 -25.68 -27.83
CA ARG A 171 -11.44 -25.98 -27.58
C ARG A 171 -12.31 -25.59 -28.77
N TYR A 172 -12.15 -24.37 -29.29
CA TYR A 172 -12.93 -23.90 -30.45
C TYR A 172 -12.67 -24.73 -31.71
N GLN A 173 -11.44 -25.20 -31.91
CA GLN A 173 -11.09 -26.13 -32.98
C GLN A 173 -11.79 -27.48 -32.82
N ALA A 174 -11.81 -28.04 -31.60
CA ALA A 174 -12.48 -29.31 -31.32
C ALA A 174 -14.00 -29.21 -31.54
N ASP A 175 -14.61 -28.07 -31.18
CA ASP A 175 -16.03 -27.82 -31.30
C ASP A 175 -16.46 -27.34 -32.70
N GLY A 176 -15.50 -27.02 -33.59
CA GLY A 176 -15.76 -26.61 -34.99
C GLY A 176 -16.23 -25.16 -35.18
N PHE A 177 -16.03 -24.28 -34.19
CA PHE A 177 -16.45 -22.87 -34.27
C PHE A 177 -15.39 -21.99 -34.97
N GLN A 178 -15.36 -22.02 -36.30
CA GLN A 178 -14.31 -21.36 -37.10
C GLN A 178 -14.17 -19.85 -36.86
N GLU A 179 -15.28 -19.12 -36.68
CA GLU A 179 -15.21 -17.67 -36.40
C GLU A 179 -14.43 -17.34 -35.11
N LEU A 180 -14.58 -18.17 -34.08
CA LEU A 180 -13.85 -17.99 -32.82
C LEU A 180 -12.38 -18.43 -32.95
N VAL A 181 -12.11 -19.44 -33.78
CA VAL A 181 -10.74 -19.85 -34.13
C VAL A 181 -9.99 -18.70 -34.82
N ASP A 182 -10.61 -18.10 -35.83
CA ASP A 182 -10.01 -16.98 -36.58
C ASP A 182 -9.73 -15.79 -35.66
N ARG A 183 -10.71 -15.41 -34.82
CA ARG A 183 -10.56 -14.31 -33.84
C ARG A 183 -9.40 -14.54 -32.85
N VAL A 184 -9.23 -15.76 -32.35
CA VAL A 184 -8.12 -16.05 -31.42
C VAL A 184 -6.77 -16.01 -32.16
N ASN A 185 -6.72 -16.53 -33.38
CA ASN A 185 -5.52 -16.49 -34.21
C ASN A 185 -5.10 -15.05 -34.57
N GLU A 186 -6.04 -14.12 -34.72
CA GLU A 186 -5.73 -12.69 -34.92
C GLU A 186 -5.03 -12.05 -33.71
N HIS A 187 -5.37 -12.48 -32.49
CA HIS A 187 -4.85 -11.86 -31.27
C HIS A 187 -3.55 -12.49 -30.76
N ILE A 188 -3.28 -13.77 -31.04
CA ILE A 188 -2.05 -14.44 -30.57
C ILE A 188 -0.77 -13.68 -30.99
N PRO A 189 -0.60 -13.23 -32.25
CA PRO A 189 0.58 -12.47 -32.65
C PRO A 189 0.75 -11.13 -31.91
N ILE A 190 -0.36 -10.49 -31.52
CA ILE A 190 -0.34 -9.26 -30.73
C ILE A 190 0.21 -9.53 -29.33
N LEU A 191 -0.19 -10.67 -28.74
CA LEU A 191 0.33 -11.11 -27.44
C LEU A 191 1.81 -11.50 -27.53
N ASP A 192 2.20 -12.18 -28.61
CA ASP A 192 3.62 -12.52 -28.87
C ASP A 192 4.50 -11.27 -28.96
N ASP A 193 4.07 -10.25 -29.70
CA ASP A 193 4.78 -8.96 -29.79
C ASP A 193 4.84 -8.24 -28.44
N ALA A 194 3.74 -8.23 -27.66
CA ALA A 194 3.73 -7.64 -26.33
C ALA A 194 4.69 -8.34 -25.36
N ILE A 195 4.75 -9.68 -25.40
CA ILE A 195 5.70 -10.49 -24.61
C ILE A 195 7.14 -10.16 -25.03
N ALA A 196 7.44 -10.12 -26.32
CA ALA A 196 8.78 -9.80 -26.82
C ALA A 196 9.26 -8.40 -26.40
N LYS A 197 8.35 -7.41 -26.40
CA LYS A 197 8.62 -6.06 -25.90
C LYS A 197 8.92 -6.05 -24.40
N LEU A 198 8.16 -6.79 -23.60
CA LEU A 198 8.42 -6.90 -22.15
C LEU A 198 9.74 -7.62 -21.86
N GLN A 199 10.06 -8.69 -22.59
CA GLN A 199 11.35 -9.38 -22.50
C GLN A 199 12.51 -8.44 -22.83
N THR A 200 12.37 -7.60 -23.85
CA THR A 200 13.36 -6.59 -24.22
C THR A 200 13.54 -5.55 -23.11
N SER A 201 12.43 -5.01 -22.57
CA SER A 201 12.47 -4.06 -21.45
C SER A 201 13.13 -4.67 -20.21
N LEU A 202 12.84 -5.93 -19.91
CA LEU A 202 13.45 -6.67 -18.81
C LEU A 202 14.97 -6.84 -19.02
N ALA A 203 15.39 -7.25 -20.22
CA ALA A 203 16.80 -7.40 -20.55
C ALA A 203 17.56 -6.06 -20.46
N ASN A 204 16.97 -4.98 -20.96
CA ASN A 204 17.56 -3.63 -20.87
C ASN A 204 17.71 -3.19 -19.40
N HIS A 205 16.67 -3.38 -18.59
CA HIS A 205 16.70 -3.03 -17.16
C HIS A 205 17.78 -3.81 -16.40
N LEU A 206 17.93 -5.11 -16.67
CA LEU A 206 18.99 -5.92 -16.09
C LEU A 206 20.39 -5.52 -16.57
N ALA A 207 20.53 -5.09 -17.83
CA ALA A 207 21.79 -4.58 -18.37
C ALA A 207 22.19 -3.24 -17.74
N GLU A 208 21.22 -2.36 -17.46
CA GLU A 208 21.42 -1.09 -16.74
C GLU A 208 21.74 -1.32 -15.25
N HIS A 209 21.27 -2.43 -14.67
CA HIS A 209 21.47 -2.79 -13.27
C HIS A 209 22.08 -4.20 -13.09
N PRO A 210 23.36 -4.43 -13.42
CA PRO A 210 23.98 -5.77 -13.37
C PRO A 210 24.02 -6.42 -11.98
N HIS A 211 23.87 -5.64 -10.91
CA HIS A 211 23.80 -6.18 -9.55
C HIS A 211 22.46 -6.89 -9.26
N LEU A 212 21.46 -6.75 -10.14
CA LEU A 212 20.16 -7.42 -10.04
C LEU A 212 20.15 -8.80 -10.69
N THR A 213 21.11 -9.12 -11.56
CA THR A 213 21.23 -10.48 -12.08
C THR A 213 21.71 -11.42 -10.97
N PRO A 214 21.01 -12.55 -10.71
CA PRO A 214 21.53 -13.58 -9.83
C PRO A 214 22.92 -14.00 -10.32
N ALA A 215 23.86 -14.18 -9.40
CA ALA A 215 25.11 -14.85 -9.74
C ALA A 215 24.75 -16.22 -10.35
N ALA A 216 25.37 -16.57 -11.47
CA ALA A 216 25.22 -17.90 -12.03
C ALA A 216 25.87 -18.89 -11.05
N ASP A 217 25.05 -19.52 -10.21
CA ASP A 217 25.41 -20.69 -9.40
C ASP A 217 25.30 -21.98 -10.23
#